data_AF-A0A6M1UB11-F1
#
_entry.id   AF-A0A6M1UB11-F1
#
_cell.length_a   1.000
_cell.length_b   1.000
_cell.length_c   1.000
_cell.angle_alpha   90.00
_cell.angle_beta   90.00
_cell.angle_gamma   90.00
#
_symmetry.space_group_name_H-M   'P 1'
#
loop_
_entity.id
_entity.type
_entity.pdbx_description
1 polymer ?
#
loop_
_entity_poly.entity_id
_entity_poly.type
_entity_poly.pdbx_seq_one_letter_code
_entity_poly.pdbx_strand_id
1 'polypeptide(L)'
;MNVEIKPTKHSAPGQYLGFALQPVRAFYYLLTAPKGAKVALELQDDVSVHYADGSVCLEQTKSALKQNPISDWDEDLWKAFDC
;
A
#
# COMPACT_ATOMS: atom_id res chain seq x y z
N MET A 1 -0.08 -29.63 14.21
CA MET A 1 0.22 -28.94 15.48
C MET A 1 -0.17 -27.49 15.29
N ASN A 2 -1.28 -27.05 15.89
CA ASN A 2 -1.67 -25.63 15.84
C ASN A 2 -1.11 -24.97 17.09
N VAL A 3 0.06 -24.35 16.97
CA VAL A 3 0.60 -23.50 18.02
C VAL A 3 -0.17 -22.19 17.95
N GLU A 4 -0.96 -21.89 18.98
CA GLU A 4 -1.53 -20.56 19.14
C GLU A 4 -0.40 -19.56 19.43
N ILE A 5 -0.05 -18.77 18.43
CA ILE A 5 0.92 -17.68 18.57
C ILE A 5 0.22 -16.55 19.31
N LYS A 6 0.48 -16.42 20.61
CA LYS A 6 0.00 -15.30 21.40
C LYS A 6 0.68 -14.01 20.89
N PRO A 7 -0.08 -12.96 20.53
CA PRO A 7 0.52 -11.72 20.06
C PRO A 7 1.41 -11.13 21.16
N THR A 8 2.64 -10.76 20.79
CA THR A 8 3.59 -10.18 21.75
C THR A 8 3.19 -8.74 22.03
N LYS A 9 3.45 -8.25 23.25
CA LYS A 9 3.05 -6.91 23.69
C LYS A 9 3.65 -5.76 22.85
N HIS A 10 4.67 -6.06 22.04
CA HIS A 10 5.38 -5.12 21.16
C HIS A 10 5.25 -5.47 19.68
N SER A 11 4.39 -6.41 19.28
CA SER A 11 4.15 -6.70 17.87
C SER A 11 3.25 -5.64 17.23
N ALA A 12 3.62 -5.17 16.04
CA ALA A 12 2.81 -4.28 15.20
C ALA A 12 2.45 -4.94 13.85
N PRO A 13 1.68 -6.05 13.85
CA PRO A 13 1.44 -6.83 12.64
C PRO A 13 0.63 -6.09 11.57
N GLY A 14 -0.23 -5.15 11.96
CA GLY A 14 -1.01 -4.35 11.00
C GLY A 14 -0.14 -3.38 10.20
N GLN A 15 0.77 -2.68 10.88
CA GLN A 15 1.73 -1.78 10.22
C GLN A 15 2.68 -2.56 9.32
N TYR A 16 3.18 -3.70 9.79
CA TYR A 16 4.02 -4.57 8.96
C TYR A 16 3.29 -5.06 7.70
N LEU A 17 2.01 -5.40 7.79
CA LEU A 17 1.21 -5.78 6.62
C LEU A 17 1.15 -4.66 5.57
N GLY A 18 0.95 -3.40 6.00
CA GLY A 18 0.99 -2.24 5.10
C GLY A 18 2.32 -2.15 4.36
N PHE A 19 3.43 -2.11 5.10
CA PHE A 19 4.78 -2.06 4.50
C PHE A 19 5.09 -3.26 3.61
N ALA A 20 4.59 -4.45 3.94
CA ALA A 20 4.84 -5.66 3.14
C ALA A 20 4.07 -5.67 1.80
N LEU A 21 2.97 -4.92 1.69
CA LEU A 21 2.18 -4.83 0.46
C LEU A 21 2.79 -3.87 -0.57
N GLN A 22 3.40 -2.77 -0.13
CA GLN A 22 4.05 -1.80 -1.00
C GLN A 22 5.01 -2.42 -2.04
N PRO A 23 6.00 -3.27 -1.68
CA PRO A 23 6.89 -3.89 -2.66
C PRO A 23 6.15 -4.83 -3.61
N VAL A 24 5.13 -5.55 -3.14
CA VAL A 24 4.32 -6.44 -3.99
C VAL A 24 3.61 -5.64 -5.08
N ARG A 25 3.04 -4.48 -4.71
CA ARG A 25 2.37 -3.58 -5.65
C ARG A 25 3.35 -2.87 -6.59
N ALA A 26 4.51 -2.45 -6.09
CA ALA A 26 5.57 -1.91 -6.94
C ALA A 26 6.04 -2.94 -7.99
N PHE A 27 6.26 -4.20 -7.60
CA PHE A 27 6.63 -5.26 -8.54
C PHE A 27 5.54 -5.58 -9.55
N TYR A 28 4.27 -5.56 -9.13
CA TYR A 28 3.14 -5.67 -10.06
C TYR A 28 3.26 -4.61 -11.17
N TYR A 29 3.44 -3.33 -10.82
CA TYR A 29 3.59 -2.29 -11.83
C TYR A 29 4.86 -2.41 -12.66
N LEU A 30 5.99 -2.82 -12.09
CA LEU A 30 7.21 -3.06 -12.87
C LEU A 30 7.02 -4.12 -13.95
N LEU A 31 6.12 -5.10 -13.73
CA LEU A 31 5.83 -6.17 -14.67
C LEU A 31 4.72 -5.82 -15.67
N THR A 32 3.76 -4.97 -15.29
CA THR A 32 2.55 -4.72 -16.11
C THR A 32 2.49 -3.33 -16.73
N ALA A 33 3.29 -2.37 -16.26
CA ALA A 33 3.26 -1.00 -16.77
C ALA A 33 3.81 -0.92 -18.21
N PRO A 34 3.32 0.04 -19.02
CA PRO A 34 3.83 0.25 -20.36
C PRO A 34 5.32 0.65 -20.32
N LYS A 35 6.03 0.32 -21.41
CA LYS A 35 7.44 0.66 -21.56
C LYS A 35 7.66 2.17 -21.37
N GLY A 36 8.67 2.52 -20.59
CA GLY A 36 9.02 3.91 -20.29
C GLY A 36 8.33 4.47 -19.05
N ALA A 37 7.37 3.74 -18.46
CA ALA A 37 6.87 4.05 -17.13
C ALA A 37 7.97 3.85 -16.07
N LYS A 38 7.93 4.67 -15.02
CA LYS A 38 8.81 4.58 -13.86
C LYS A 38 7.97 4.28 -12.63
N VAL A 39 8.39 3.33 -11.82
CA VAL A 39 7.71 2.95 -10.57
C VAL A 39 8.58 3.39 -9.40
N ALA A 40 7.98 4.08 -8.43
CA ALA A 40 8.63 4.47 -7.19
C ALA A 40 7.85 3.93 -5.99
N LEU A 41 8.57 3.75 -4.89
CA LEU A 41 8.05 3.29 -3.60
C LEU A 41 8.41 4.37 -2.58
N GLU A 42 7.44 4.83 -1.79
CA GLU A 42 7.62 5.87 -0.75
C GLU A 42 8.17 7.21 -1.30
N LEU A 43 7.63 7.67 -2.44
CA LEU A 43 8.03 8.96 -3.05
C LEU A 43 6.94 10.04 -2.96
N GLN A 44 5.77 9.79 -3.55
CA GLN A 44 4.58 10.65 -3.44
C GLN A 44 3.46 10.00 -2.63
N ASP A 45 3.40 8.68 -2.70
CA ASP A 45 2.47 7.81 -1.99
C ASP A 45 3.22 6.49 -1.71
N ASP A 46 2.56 5.51 -1.10
CA ASP A 46 3.08 4.16 -0.86
C ASP A 46 3.73 3.59 -2.14
N VAL A 47 3.03 3.68 -3.28
CA VAL A 47 3.55 3.38 -4.61
C VAL A 47 3.10 4.46 -5.61
N SER A 48 4.01 4.91 -6.48
CA SER A 48 3.67 5.80 -7.59
C SER A 48 4.18 5.28 -8.93
N VAL A 49 3.37 5.48 -9.98
CA VAL A 49 3.71 5.13 -11.37
C VAL A 49 3.69 6.39 -12.21
N HIS A 50 4.84 6.77 -12.74
CA HIS A 50 5.00 7.90 -13.63
C HIS A 50 5.04 7.42 -15.08
N TYR A 51 4.00 7.76 -15.84
CA TYR A 51 3.87 7.37 -17.23
C TYR A 51 4.64 8.32 -18.17
N ALA A 52 4.92 7.84 -19.38
CA ALA A 52 5.68 8.62 -20.37
C ALA A 52 4.94 9.86 -20.90
N ASP A 53 3.61 9.87 -20.79
CA ASP A 53 2.76 11.02 -21.15
C ASP A 53 2.69 12.10 -20.06
N GLY A 54 3.39 11.87 -18.93
CA GLY A 54 3.42 12.78 -17.79
C GLY A 54 2.30 12.55 -16.77
N SER A 55 1.35 11.64 -17.03
CA SER A 55 0.37 11.25 -16.02
C SER A 55 1.02 10.46 -14.88
N VAL A 56 0.42 10.54 -13.70
CA VAL A 56 0.89 9.84 -12.50
C VAL A 56 -0.27 9.08 -11.89
N CYS A 57 -0.05 7.80 -11.58
CA CYS A 57 -0.93 7.02 -10.72
C CYS A 57 -0.30 6.97 -9.33
N LEU A 58 -1.06 7.40 -8.32
CA LEU A 58 -0.73 7.26 -6.90
C LEU A 58 -1.56 6.10 -6.36
N GLU A 59 -0.92 5.19 -5.64
CA GLU A 59 -1.58 4.05 -5.02
C GLU A 59 -1.19 3.96 -3.55
N GLN A 60 -2.21 3.96 -2.69
CA GLN A 60 -2.09 3.73 -1.25
C GLN A 60 -2.47 2.29 -0.88
N THR A 61 -1.60 1.58 -0.16
CA THR A 61 -1.70 0.16 0.21
C THR A 61 -2.37 -0.07 1.56
N LYS A 62 -3.52 0.58 1.75
CA LYS A 62 -4.27 0.53 3.00
C LYS A 62 -4.76 -0.89 3.30
N SER A 63 -4.45 -1.39 4.49
CA SER A 63 -4.75 -2.76 4.90
C SER A 63 -5.14 -2.85 6.37
N ALA A 64 -5.94 -3.85 6.71
CA ALA A 64 -6.36 -4.12 8.07
C ALA A 64 -6.49 -5.63 8.32
N LEU A 65 -6.17 -6.07 9.54
CA LEU A 65 -6.16 -7.49 9.89
C LEU A 65 -7.55 -8.08 10.20
N LYS A 66 -8.53 -7.24 10.57
CA LYS A 66 -9.83 -7.70 11.09
C LYS A 66 -11.03 -6.87 10.63
N GLN A 67 -10.83 -5.63 10.20
CA GLN A 67 -11.89 -4.72 9.81
C GLN A 67 -11.76 -4.34 8.34
N ASN A 68 -12.83 -3.77 7.77
CA ASN A 68 -12.76 -3.20 6.43
C ASN A 68 -11.84 -1.95 6.47
N PRO A 69 -10.69 -1.94 5.76
CA PRO A 69 -9.80 -0.80 5.73
C PRO A 69 -10.32 0.34 4.83
N ILE A 70 -11.42 0.15 4.10
CA ILE A 70 -11.98 1.15 3.18
C ILE A 70 -13.42 1.42 3.62
N SER A 71 -13.59 2.32 4.58
CA SER A 71 -14.91 2.68 5.14
C SER A 71 -15.10 4.19 5.18
N ASP A 72 -16.36 4.64 5.16
CA ASP A 72 -16.71 6.07 5.16
C ASP A 72 -16.23 6.82 6.41
N TRP A 73 -15.90 6.11 7.49
CA TRP A 73 -15.37 6.69 8.72
C TRP A 73 -13.85 6.66 8.82
N ASP A 74 -13.18 6.13 7.79
CA ASP A 74 -11.73 6.01 7.81
C ASP A 74 -11.08 7.33 7.37
N GLU A 75 -10.68 8.14 8.35
CA GLU A 75 -10.01 9.42 8.10
C GLU A 75 -8.77 9.28 7.22
N ASP A 76 -7.99 8.21 7.39
CA ASP A 76 -6.77 8.00 6.64
C ASP A 76 -7.06 7.58 5.19
N LEU A 77 -8.24 7.01 4.90
CA LEU A 77 -8.72 6.85 3.52
C LEU A 77 -9.03 8.23 2.91
N TRP A 78 -9.79 9.07 3.61
CA TRP A 78 -10.20 10.37 3.06
C TRP A 78 -9.03 11.34 2.88
N LYS A 79 -8.03 11.31 3.77
CA LYS A 79 -6.76 12.03 3.59
C LYS A 79 -6.01 11.66 2.30
N ALA A 80 -6.22 10.45 1.77
CA ALA A 80 -5.62 10.05 0.51
C ALA A 80 -6.25 10.76 -0.70
N PHE A 81 -7.46 11.31 -0.54
CA PHE A 81 -8.20 12.03 -1.58
C PHE A 81 -8.21 13.55 -1.37
N ASP A 82 -7.96 14.02 -0.14
CA ASP A 82 -7.79 15.44 0.20
C ASP A 82 -6.40 15.92 -0.24
N CYS A 83 -6.29 16.25 -1.53
CA CYS A 83 -5.11 16.90 -2.12
C CYS A 83 -4.98 18.36 -1.68
#